data_AF-A0A1S3SU40-F1
#
_entry.id   AF-A0A1S3SU40-F1
#
_cell.length_a   1.000
_cell.length_b   1.000
_cell.length_c   1.000
_cell.angle_alpha   90.00
_cell.angle_beta   90.00
_cell.angle_gamma   90.00
#
_symmetry.space_group_name_H-M   'P 1'
#
loop_
_entity.id
_entity.type
_entity.pdbx_description
1 polymer ?
#
loop_
_entity_poly.entity_id
_entity_poly.type
_entity_poly.pdbx_seq_one_letter_code
_entity_poly.pdbx_strand_id
1 'polypeptide(L)'
;MLVGEDSWVTHVDNNIRDEFDVTRCMFSAGNITEKLRVASFNCSGETVVDLYAGIGYFTIPFLVHAGASHVHACEWNPDAVEALQRNLGVKWSVASLHRPQQRQPATPIV
;
A
#
# COMPACT_ATOMS: atom_id res chain seq x y z
N MET A 1 18.48 -3.60 15.91
CA MET A 1 18.17 -5.04 15.79
C MET A 1 18.88 -5.79 16.92
N LEU A 2 18.39 -6.96 17.34
CA LEU A 2 19.09 -7.78 18.35
C LEU A 2 20.33 -8.48 17.76
N VAL A 3 20.29 -8.86 16.49
CA VAL A 3 21.39 -9.45 15.72
C VAL A 3 21.24 -9.09 14.24
N GLY A 4 22.36 -8.92 13.53
CA GLY A 4 22.39 -8.56 12.11
C GLY A 4 22.26 -7.06 11.83
N GLU A 5 22.56 -6.68 10.59
CA GLU A 5 22.53 -5.28 10.12
C GLU A 5 21.54 -5.04 8.97
N ASP A 6 21.15 -6.08 8.24
CA ASP A 6 20.19 -5.98 7.12
C ASP A 6 18.75 -6.16 7.62
N SER A 7 17.93 -5.13 7.39
CA SER A 7 16.53 -5.07 7.78
C SER A 7 15.55 -5.42 6.66
N TRP A 8 16.03 -5.66 5.44
CA TRP A 8 15.16 -6.07 4.35
C TRP A 8 14.77 -7.54 4.48
N VAL A 9 13.47 -7.80 4.35
CA VAL A 9 12.93 -9.15 4.39
C VAL A 9 12.03 -9.40 3.19
N THR A 10 11.81 -10.68 2.92
CA THR A 10 10.77 -11.14 2.00
C THR A 10 9.81 -12.02 2.79
N HIS A 11 8.52 -11.69 2.74
CA HIS A 11 7.44 -12.55 3.22
C HIS A 11 6.61 -13.04 2.04
N VAL A 12 6.12 -14.27 2.09
CA VAL A 12 5.28 -14.83 1.02
C VAL A 12 3.98 -15.37 1.61
N ASP A 13 2.86 -14.82 1.16
CA ASP A 13 1.50 -15.27 1.50
C ASP A 13 0.64 -15.32 0.25
N ASN A 14 -0.16 -16.38 0.09
CA ASN A 14 -1.12 -16.51 -1.02
C ASN A 14 -0.51 -16.20 -2.41
N ASN A 15 0.72 -16.71 -2.63
CA ASN A 15 1.53 -16.49 -3.84
C ASN A 15 1.86 -15.02 -4.15
N ILE A 16 1.75 -14.13 -3.16
CA ILE A 16 2.23 -12.74 -3.22
C ILE A 16 3.52 -12.65 -2.40
N ARG A 17 4.53 -11.99 -2.98
CA ARG A 17 5.82 -11.73 -2.38
C ARG A 17 5.87 -10.28 -1.90
N ASP A 18 5.95 -10.09 -0.60
CA ASP A 18 6.08 -8.79 0.06
C ASP A 18 7.53 -8.58 0.50
N GLU A 19 8.26 -7.70 -0.19
CA GLU A 19 9.58 -7.21 0.20
C GLU A 19 9.48 -5.84 0.88
N PHE A 20 10.13 -5.70 2.03
CA PHE A 20 10.10 -4.45 2.81
C PHE A 20 11.21 -4.41 3.87
N ASP A 21 11.50 -3.21 4.35
CA ASP A 21 12.35 -2.99 5.52
C ASP A 21 11.52 -3.11 6.81
N VAL A 22 11.80 -4.11 7.65
CA VAL A 22 11.04 -4.37 8.89
C VAL A 22 11.18 -3.30 9.95
N THR A 23 12.21 -2.44 9.85
CA THR A 23 12.44 -1.35 10.80
C THR A 23 11.68 -0.08 10.40
N ARG A 24 11.18 -0.01 9.16
CA ARG A 24 10.61 1.21 8.56
C ARG A 24 9.19 1.04 8.04
N CYS A 25 8.77 -0.19 7.77
CA CYS A 25 7.46 -0.53 7.25
C CYS A 25 6.65 -1.37 8.23
N MET A 26 5.34 -1.14 8.28
CA MET A 26 4.44 -1.99 9.04
C MET A 26 4.10 -3.24 8.24
N PHE A 27 4.12 -4.39 8.91
CA PHE A 27 3.60 -5.65 8.41
C PHE A 27 2.95 -6.42 9.57
N SER A 28 1.81 -7.06 9.30
CA SER A 28 1.13 -7.93 10.27
C SER A 28 0.80 -9.27 9.63
N ALA A 29 1.40 -10.37 10.11
CA ALA A 29 1.07 -11.71 9.63
C ALA A 29 -0.38 -12.12 9.98
N GLY A 30 -0.94 -11.57 11.07
CA GLY A 30 -2.28 -11.90 11.56
C GLY A 30 -3.43 -11.46 10.64
N ASN A 31 -3.16 -10.58 9.67
CA ASN A 31 -4.15 -10.09 8.72
C ASN A 31 -4.36 -11.01 7.50
N ILE A 32 -3.76 -12.22 7.47
CA ILE A 32 -3.89 -13.15 6.34
C ILE A 32 -5.35 -13.48 6.00
N THR A 33 -6.21 -13.67 6.99
CA THR A 33 -7.64 -13.94 6.77
C THR A 33 -8.31 -12.80 5.99
N GLU A 34 -7.95 -11.56 6.30
CA GLU A 34 -8.49 -10.38 5.63
C GLU A 34 -7.92 -10.20 4.23
N LYS A 35 -6.62 -10.49 4.03
CA LYS A 35 -6.01 -10.53 2.70
C LYS A 35 -6.73 -11.53 1.79
N LEU A 36 -7.06 -12.71 2.30
CA LEU A 36 -7.81 -13.72 1.55
C LEU A 36 -9.26 -13.29 1.28
N ARG A 37 -9.89 -12.58 2.21
CA ARG A 37 -11.24 -12.02 2.01
C ARG A 37 -11.27 -10.95 0.93
N VAL A 38 -10.27 -10.07 0.89
CA VAL A 38 -10.12 -9.07 -0.18
C VAL A 38 -9.82 -9.73 -1.52
N ALA A 39 -8.93 -10.73 -1.53
CA ALA A 39 -8.56 -11.48 -2.72
C ALA A 39 -9.74 -12.24 -3.37
N SER A 40 -10.80 -12.54 -2.62
CA SER A 40 -11.97 -13.27 -3.12
C SER A 40 -13.07 -12.39 -3.73
N PHE A 41 -12.91 -11.07 -3.69
CA PHE A 41 -13.83 -10.16 -4.36
C PHE A 41 -13.79 -10.33 -5.88
N ASN A 42 -14.89 -9.98 -6.55
CA ASN A 42 -14.89 -9.74 -7.99
C ASN A 42 -14.90 -8.24 -8.23
N CYS A 43 -13.72 -7.69 -8.52
CA CYS A 43 -13.50 -6.29 -8.86
C CYS A 43 -13.27 -6.08 -10.36
N SER A 44 -13.68 -7.03 -11.20
CA SER A 44 -13.55 -6.92 -12.66
C SER A 44 -14.25 -5.65 -13.18
N GLY A 45 -13.51 -4.80 -13.88
CA GLY A 45 -13.99 -3.49 -14.36
C GLY A 45 -13.97 -2.36 -13.32
N GLU A 46 -13.67 -2.64 -12.07
CA GLU A 46 -13.72 -1.65 -10.99
C GLU A 46 -12.43 -0.84 -10.87
N THR A 47 -12.58 0.40 -10.40
CA THR A 47 -11.50 1.26 -9.92
C THR A 47 -11.54 1.34 -8.40
N VAL A 48 -10.49 0.87 -7.74
CA VAL A 48 -10.37 0.83 -6.28
C VAL A 48 -9.49 1.97 -5.80
N VAL A 49 -9.77 2.50 -4.60
CA VAL A 49 -8.88 3.43 -3.90
C VAL A 49 -8.43 2.78 -2.60
N ASP A 50 -7.12 2.53 -2.47
CA ASP A 50 -6.47 2.06 -1.26
C ASP A 50 -5.80 3.25 -0.57
N LEU A 51 -6.44 3.77 0.49
CA LEU A 51 -6.00 4.99 1.16
C LEU A 51 -4.81 4.78 2.09
N TYR A 52 -4.43 3.53 2.37
CA TYR A 52 -3.38 3.15 3.31
C TYR A 52 -2.60 1.95 2.75
N ALA A 53 -2.02 2.13 1.56
CA ALA A 53 -1.50 1.03 0.77
C ALA A 53 -0.31 0.31 1.43
N GLY A 54 0.48 1.01 2.26
CA GLY A 54 1.68 0.48 2.86
C GLY A 54 2.62 -0.07 1.79
N ILE A 55 3.06 -1.31 2.01
CA ILE A 55 3.95 -2.04 1.10
C ILE A 55 3.20 -2.72 -0.07
N GLY A 56 1.90 -2.46 -0.23
CA GLY A 56 1.01 -3.15 -1.18
C GLY A 56 0.11 -4.20 -0.56
N TYR A 57 -0.10 -4.11 0.76
CA TYR A 57 -0.69 -5.15 1.60
C TYR A 57 -2.08 -5.61 1.11
N PHE A 58 -2.94 -4.68 0.67
CA PHE A 58 -4.24 -4.96 0.04
C PHE A 58 -4.30 -4.57 -1.44
N THR A 59 -3.54 -3.54 -1.84
CA THR A 59 -3.37 -3.14 -3.24
C THR A 59 -3.04 -4.33 -4.16
N ILE A 60 -2.08 -5.19 -3.79
CA ILE A 60 -1.67 -6.32 -4.62
C ILE A 60 -2.77 -7.39 -4.70
N PRO A 61 -3.40 -7.83 -3.60
CA PRO A 61 -4.59 -8.69 -3.67
C PRO A 61 -5.71 -8.16 -4.57
N PHE A 62 -6.01 -6.85 -4.54
CA PHE A 62 -7.01 -6.26 -5.43
C PHE A 62 -6.64 -6.40 -6.91
N LEU A 63 -5.38 -6.15 -7.25
CA LEU A 63 -4.88 -6.22 -8.63
C LEU A 63 -4.79 -7.67 -9.14
N VAL A 64 -4.18 -8.56 -8.36
CA VAL A 64 -3.78 -9.90 -8.83
C VAL A 64 -4.90 -10.92 -8.68
N HIS A 65 -5.64 -10.89 -7.57
CA HIS A 65 -6.64 -11.91 -7.26
C HIS A 65 -8.07 -11.41 -7.48
N ALA A 66 -8.40 -10.21 -7.02
CA ALA A 66 -9.76 -9.68 -7.17
C ALA A 66 -10.06 -9.13 -8.59
N GLY A 67 -9.02 -8.90 -9.41
CA GLY A 67 -9.16 -8.46 -10.79
C GLY A 67 -9.56 -7.00 -10.97
N ALA A 68 -9.24 -6.13 -10.00
CA ALA A 68 -9.45 -4.69 -10.13
C ALA A 68 -8.75 -4.15 -11.39
N SER A 69 -9.46 -3.36 -12.19
CA SER A 69 -8.90 -2.79 -13.42
C SER A 69 -7.90 -1.67 -13.14
N HIS A 70 -8.10 -0.95 -12.04
CA HIS A 70 -7.18 0.06 -11.55
C HIS A 70 -7.25 0.18 -10.04
N VAL A 71 -6.11 0.47 -9.40
CA VAL A 71 -6.04 0.78 -7.96
C VAL A 71 -5.25 2.06 -7.75
N HIS A 72 -5.88 3.07 -7.16
CA HIS A 72 -5.20 4.24 -6.63
C HIS A 72 -4.64 3.91 -5.25
N ALA A 73 -3.35 3.65 -5.16
CA ALA A 73 -2.66 3.35 -3.91
C ALA A 73 -2.06 4.63 -3.29
N CYS A 74 -2.60 5.07 -2.16
CA CYS A 74 -2.11 6.19 -1.39
C CYS A 74 -1.24 5.70 -0.24
N GLU A 75 -0.01 6.19 -0.18
CA GLU A 75 0.92 5.92 0.92
C GLU A 75 1.76 7.16 1.19
N TRP A 76 1.95 7.48 2.46
CA TRP A 76 2.63 8.70 2.91
C TRP A 76 4.06 8.41 3.38
N ASN A 77 4.32 7.19 3.86
CA ASN A 77 5.64 6.73 4.28
C ASN A 77 6.49 6.41 3.03
N PRO A 78 7.57 7.19 2.76
CA PRO A 78 8.39 6.98 1.57
C PRO A 78 9.08 5.61 1.55
N ASP A 79 9.40 5.03 2.70
CA ASP A 79 10.02 3.69 2.76
C ASP A 79 9.02 2.60 2.35
N ALA A 80 7.75 2.77 2.72
CA ALA A 80 6.68 1.87 2.29
C ALA A 80 6.36 2.04 0.80
N VAL A 81 6.46 3.27 0.26
CA VAL A 81 6.34 3.51 -1.19
C VAL A 81 7.45 2.77 -1.96
N GLU A 82 8.69 2.78 -1.46
CA GLU A 82 9.78 2.02 -2.08
C GLU A 82 9.49 0.52 -2.06
N ALA A 83 9.05 -0.02 -0.92
CA ALA A 83 8.64 -1.42 -0.80
C ALA A 83 7.50 -1.77 -1.77
N LEU A 84 6.44 -0.96 -1.83
CA LEU A 84 5.32 -1.12 -2.76
C LEU A 84 5.79 -1.17 -4.21
N GLN A 85 6.72 -0.29 -4.60
CA GLN A 85 7.28 -0.27 -5.95
C GLN A 85 8.04 -1.56 -6.27
N ARG A 86 8.86 -2.05 -5.33
CA ARG A 86 9.56 -3.34 -5.47
C ARG A 86 8.57 -4.49 -5.64
N ASN A 87 7.51 -4.50 -4.84
CA ASN A 87 6.51 -5.57 -4.85
C ASN A 87 5.63 -5.58 -6.11
N LEU A 88 5.35 -4.41 -6.69
CA LEU A 88 4.66 -4.31 -7.98
C LEU A 88 5.60 -4.53 -9.19
N GLY A 89 6.91 -4.57 -8.99
CA GLY A 89 7.90 -4.70 -10.07
C GLY A 89 7.98 -3.48 -11.00
N VAL A 90 7.57 -2.30 -10.52
CA VAL A 90 7.44 -1.08 -11.33
C VAL A 90 8.02 0.12 -10.60
N LYS A 91 8.74 0.96 -11.35
CA LYS A 91 9.20 2.27 -10.88
C LYS A 91 8.19 3.33 -11.32
N TRP A 92 7.51 3.99 -10.37
CA TRP A 92 6.64 5.13 -10.66
C TRP A 92 7.31 6.44 -10.25
N SER A 93 7.03 7.51 -10.99
CA SER A 93 7.20 8.89 -10.54
C SER A 93 5.95 9.32 -9.76
N VAL A 94 6.14 9.87 -8.56
CA VAL A 94 5.09 10.37 -7.65
C VAL A 94 4.10 11.26 -8.40
N ALA A 95 2.84 10.82 -8.52
CA ALA A 95 1.74 11.66 -8.96
C ALA A 95 1.13 12.39 -7.74
N SER A 96 1.46 13.68 -7.65
CA SER A 96 0.80 14.73 -6.85
C SER A 96 0.66 14.51 -5.34
N LEU A 97 1.69 14.96 -4.60
CA LEU A 97 1.48 15.51 -3.26
C LEU A 97 0.50 16.69 -3.39
N HIS A 98 -0.80 16.47 -3.15
CA HIS A 98 -1.65 17.56 -2.69
C HIS A 98 -1.16 17.92 -1.29
N ARG A 99 -0.37 19.00 -1.20
CA ARG A 99 -0.18 19.67 0.10
C ARG A 99 -1.58 19.97 0.62
N PRO A 100 -1.92 19.61 1.87
CA PRO A 100 -3.18 20.06 2.45
C PRO A 100 -3.19 21.58 2.34
N GLN A 101 -4.16 22.11 1.58
CA GLN A 101 -4.37 23.54 1.49
C GLN A 101 -4.70 23.98 2.92
N GLN A 102 -3.84 24.82 3.51
CA GLN A 102 -4.12 25.42 4.80
C GLN A 102 -5.52 26.02 4.72
N ARG A 103 -6.43 25.55 5.59
CA ARG A 103 -7.79 26.08 5.65
C ARG A 103 -7.68 27.60 5.80
N GLN A 104 -8.18 28.35 4.82
CA GLN A 104 -8.35 29.79 5.02
C GLN A 104 -9.29 29.98 6.22
N PRO A 105 -8.98 30.90 7.15
CA PRO A 105 -9.89 31.20 8.25
C PRO A 105 -11.23 31.66 7.66
N ALA A 106 -12.33 31.08 8.15
CA ALA A 106 -13.67 31.46 7.72
C ALA A 106 -13.89 32.95 7.98
N THR A 107 -14.29 33.69 6.95
CA THR A 107 -14.70 35.09 7.09
C THR A 107 -15.90 35.14 8.05
N PRO A 108 -15.89 35.96 9.10
CA PRO A 108 -17.06 36.09 9.96
C PRO A 108 -18.20 36.67 9.13
N ILE A 109 -19.34 35.98 9.15
CA ILE A 109 -20.60 36.52 8.66
C ILE A 109 -20.99 37.63 9.65
N VAL A 110 -20.98 38.87 9.16
CA VAL A 110 -21.51 40.04 9.87
C VAL A 110 -23.03 40.01 9.81
#